data_AF-A0A3D5DNU1-F1
#
_entry.id   AF-A0A3D5DNU1-F1
#
_cell.length_a   1.000
_cell.length_b   1.000
_cell.length_c   1.000
_cell.angle_alpha   90.00
_cell.angle_beta   90.00
_cell.angle_gamma   90.00
#
_symmetry.space_group_name_H-M   'P 1'
#
loop_
_entity.id
_entity.type
_entity.pdbx_description
1 polymer ?
#
loop_
_entity_poly.entity_id
_entity_poly.type
_entity_poly.pdbx_seq_one_letter_code
_entity_poly.pdbx_strand_id
1 'polypeptide(L)'
;MSGEGTDSELVRTQAVTVLRAALLSRQGVADALRACWYRHPLFASTLMSESLRLRFPPGCDLRLVTAFVARVRAGQGGAAGGFPGREAEAVIRACLGETALLESVHPGQFSYPELGIAILGRLFAEWHPDNAQLREWFEHVGRATVAMRENSPALAGGEADWYAAGMHQSPFAAPMDEAGRSEEA
;
A
#
# COMPACT_ATOMS: atom_id res chain seq x y z
N MET A 1 -8.58 -30.45 -7.89
CA MET A 1 -8.97 -29.11 -7.39
C MET A 1 -7.86 -28.13 -7.74
N SER A 2 -7.87 -27.57 -8.95
CA SER A 2 -6.74 -26.80 -9.49
C SER A 2 -7.13 -25.45 -10.11
N GLY A 3 -8.33 -24.93 -9.76
CA GLY A 3 -8.88 -23.71 -10.35
C GLY A 3 -8.53 -22.41 -9.63
N GLU A 4 -8.48 -22.42 -8.29
CA GLU A 4 -8.30 -21.18 -7.48
C GLU A 4 -6.87 -20.60 -7.52
N GLY A 5 -5.85 -21.45 -7.72
CA GLY A 5 -4.45 -21.02 -7.73
C GLY A 5 -4.10 -20.13 -8.93
N THR A 6 -4.58 -20.50 -10.12
CA THR A 6 -4.33 -19.77 -11.38
C THR A 6 -5.09 -18.43 -11.41
N ASP A 7 -6.30 -18.39 -10.84
CA ASP A 7 -7.12 -17.17 -10.79
C ASP A 7 -6.52 -16.12 -9.82
N SER A 8 -6.06 -16.57 -8.64
CA SER A 8 -5.43 -15.68 -7.65
C SER A 8 -4.12 -15.08 -8.13
N GLU A 9 -3.30 -15.83 -8.87
CA GLU A 9 -2.07 -15.32 -9.47
C GLU A 9 -2.33 -14.27 -10.55
N LEU A 10 -3.33 -14.50 -11.39
CA LEU A 10 -3.77 -13.53 -12.39
C LEU A 10 -4.27 -12.24 -11.73
N VAL A 11 -5.10 -12.36 -10.69
CA VAL A 11 -5.64 -11.23 -9.92
C VAL A 11 -4.52 -10.38 -9.32
N ARG A 12 -3.50 -11.01 -8.73
CA ARG A 12 -2.31 -10.33 -8.18
C ARG A 12 -1.49 -9.62 -9.26
N THR A 13 -1.22 -10.30 -10.36
CA THR A 13 -0.41 -9.79 -11.47
C THR A 13 -1.05 -8.57 -12.11
N GLN A 14 -2.36 -8.62 -12.33
CA GLN A 14 -3.12 -7.49 -12.85
C GLN A 14 -3.07 -6.28 -11.91
N ALA A 15 -3.21 -6.48 -10.59
CA ALA A 15 -3.16 -5.38 -9.62
C ALA A 15 -1.82 -4.65 -9.64
N VAL A 16 -0.70 -5.39 -9.71
CA VAL A 16 0.65 -4.82 -9.83
C VAL A 16 0.83 -4.08 -11.15
N THR A 17 0.29 -4.62 -12.25
CA THR A 17 0.35 -4.00 -13.58
C THR A 17 -0.40 -2.67 -13.62
N VAL A 18 -1.63 -2.64 -13.09
CA VAL A 18 -2.45 -1.41 -13.00
C VAL A 18 -1.75 -0.36 -12.14
N LEU A 19 -1.20 -0.75 -10.98
CA LEU A 19 -0.46 0.18 -10.12
C LEU A 19 0.74 0.79 -10.84
N ARG A 20 1.53 -0.01 -11.56
CA ARG A 20 2.67 0.50 -12.31
C ARG A 20 2.24 1.50 -13.39
N ALA A 21 1.16 1.22 -14.12
CA ALA A 21 0.61 2.12 -15.13
C ALA A 21 0.10 3.44 -14.52
N ALA A 22 -0.57 3.37 -13.36
CA ALA A 22 -1.03 4.55 -12.62
C ALA A 22 0.14 5.42 -12.14
N LEU A 23 1.22 4.81 -11.64
CA LEU A 23 2.42 5.54 -11.20
C LEU A 23 3.15 6.22 -12.37
N LEU A 24 3.21 5.58 -13.54
CA LEU A 24 3.81 6.15 -14.74
C LEU A 24 3.01 7.33 -15.31
N SER A 25 1.69 7.18 -15.39
CA SER A 25 0.78 8.22 -15.88
C SER A 25 0.50 9.31 -14.84
N ARG A 26 0.80 9.03 -13.57
CA ARG A 26 0.48 9.85 -12.38
C ARG A 26 -1.02 10.08 -12.18
N GLN A 27 -1.86 9.24 -12.76
CA GLN A 27 -3.30 9.31 -12.69
C GLN A 27 -3.85 8.09 -11.97
N GLY A 28 -4.90 8.27 -11.16
CA GLY A 28 -5.57 7.16 -10.46
C GLY A 28 -4.70 6.41 -9.44
N VAL A 29 -3.59 6.99 -8.97
CA VAL A 29 -2.63 6.31 -8.09
C VAL A 29 -3.28 5.81 -6.79
N ALA A 30 -4.15 6.60 -6.17
CA ALA A 30 -4.82 6.22 -4.93
C ALA A 30 -5.72 4.98 -5.14
N ASP A 31 -6.45 4.92 -6.25
CA ASP A 31 -7.34 3.80 -6.56
C ASP A 31 -6.55 2.56 -6.96
N ALA A 32 -5.47 2.73 -7.72
CA ALA A 32 -4.58 1.62 -8.06
C ALA A 32 -3.86 1.05 -6.82
N LEU A 33 -3.46 1.91 -5.88
CA LEU A 33 -2.93 1.48 -4.58
C LEU A 33 -4.00 0.72 -3.80
N ARG A 34 -5.24 1.22 -3.75
CA ARG A 34 -6.35 0.54 -3.07
C ARG A 34 -6.61 -0.83 -3.68
N ALA A 35 -6.75 -0.92 -5.00
CA ALA A 35 -6.91 -2.20 -5.69
C ALA A 35 -5.74 -3.16 -5.37
N CYS A 36 -4.51 -2.66 -5.33
CA CYS A 36 -3.33 -3.43 -4.94
C CYS A 36 -3.40 -3.96 -3.50
N TRP A 37 -3.85 -3.16 -2.53
CA TRP A 37 -4.05 -3.62 -1.15
C TRP A 37 -5.07 -4.76 -1.03
N TYR A 38 -6.19 -4.66 -1.73
CA TYR A 38 -7.26 -5.67 -1.63
C TYR A 38 -6.94 -6.94 -2.42
N ARG A 39 -6.22 -6.81 -3.55
CA ARG A 39 -5.91 -7.92 -4.47
C ARG A 39 -4.53 -8.53 -4.26
N HIS A 40 -3.60 -7.81 -3.65
CA HIS A 40 -2.26 -8.33 -3.35
C HIS A 40 -1.70 -7.70 -2.05
N PRO A 41 -2.34 -7.97 -0.89
CA PRO A 41 -2.05 -7.29 0.38
C PRO A 41 -0.59 -7.45 0.83
N LEU A 42 0.01 -8.62 0.59
CA LEU A 42 1.40 -8.85 0.96
C LEU A 42 2.36 -7.96 0.16
N PHE A 43 2.16 -7.88 -1.16
CA PHE A 43 2.95 -7.00 -2.03
C PHE A 43 2.75 -5.53 -1.65
N ALA A 44 1.52 -5.09 -1.37
CA ALA A 44 1.24 -3.72 -0.95
C ALA A 44 1.94 -3.36 0.38
N SER A 45 1.95 -4.29 1.34
CA SER A 45 2.65 -4.15 2.62
C SER A 45 4.17 -4.10 2.44
N THR A 46 4.72 -4.95 1.57
CA THR A 46 6.15 -4.92 1.22
C THR A 46 6.51 -3.64 0.49
N LEU A 47 5.70 -3.19 -0.48
CA LEU A 47 5.89 -1.95 -1.20
C LEU A 47 5.97 -0.76 -0.23
N MET A 48 5.07 -0.70 0.76
CA MET A 48 5.11 0.33 1.80
C MET A 48 6.42 0.25 2.60
N SER A 49 6.75 -0.91 3.13
CA SER A 49 7.92 -1.08 4.01
C SER A 49 9.23 -0.74 3.28
N GLU A 50 9.41 -1.26 2.06
CA GLU A 50 10.60 -1.00 1.26
C GLU A 50 10.66 0.46 0.80
N SER A 51 9.54 1.08 0.43
CA SER A 51 9.54 2.48 -0.03
C SER A 51 9.85 3.44 1.11
N LEU A 52 9.37 3.14 2.31
CA LEU A 52 9.71 3.89 3.51
C LEU A 52 11.18 3.74 3.89
N ARG A 53 11.77 2.54 3.79
CA ARG A 53 13.21 2.32 4.05
C ARG A 53 14.10 3.02 3.02
N LEU A 54 13.66 3.09 1.76
CA LEU A 54 14.33 3.88 0.74
C LEU A 54 14.30 5.38 1.07
N ARG A 55 13.16 5.88 1.57
CA ARG A 55 12.96 7.29 1.90
C ARG A 55 13.65 7.71 3.21
N PHE A 56 13.63 6.83 4.20
CA PHE A 56 14.08 7.06 5.57
C PHE A 56 15.13 6.00 5.93
N PRO A 57 16.43 6.28 5.69
CA PRO A 57 17.48 5.32 6.00
C PRO A 57 17.55 5.04 7.52
N PRO A 58 18.12 3.90 7.93
CA PRO A 58 18.32 3.58 9.34
C PRO A 58 19.01 4.72 10.10
N GLY A 59 18.43 5.12 11.24
CA GLY A 59 18.94 6.22 12.06
C GLY A 59 18.65 7.63 11.53
N CYS A 60 17.74 7.79 10.56
CA CYS A 60 17.31 9.13 10.12
C CYS A 60 16.70 9.95 11.27
N ASP A 61 16.77 11.29 11.15
CA ASP A 61 16.13 12.18 12.12
C ASP A 61 14.60 11.97 12.09
N LEU A 62 14.02 11.60 13.24
CA LEU A 62 12.58 11.37 13.41
C LEU A 62 11.74 12.60 13.01
N ARG A 63 12.31 13.81 13.07
CA ARG A 63 11.64 15.03 12.60
C ARG A 63 11.29 14.95 11.11
N LEU A 64 12.05 14.20 10.30
CA LEU A 64 11.74 13.97 8.89
C LEU A 64 10.48 13.12 8.72
N VAL A 65 10.30 12.10 9.58
CA VAL A 65 9.09 11.26 9.61
C VAL A 65 7.89 12.10 10.03
N THR A 66 7.99 12.85 11.13
CA THR A 66 6.91 13.73 11.59
C THR A 66 6.54 14.78 10.53
N ALA A 67 7.54 15.38 9.87
CA ALA A 67 7.30 16.34 8.78
C ALA A 67 6.63 15.68 7.57
N PHE A 68 6.99 14.44 7.24
CA PHE A 68 6.33 13.68 6.17
C PHE A 68 4.86 13.37 6.52
N VAL A 69 4.58 12.90 7.73
CA VAL A 69 3.20 12.66 8.22
C VAL A 69 2.36 13.93 8.14
N ALA A 70 2.93 15.09 8.50
CA ALA A 70 2.24 16.37 8.36
C ALA A 70 1.86 16.67 6.91
N ARG A 71 2.71 16.30 5.93
CA ARG A 71 2.41 16.44 4.50
C ARG A 71 1.40 15.41 3.99
N VAL A 72 1.43 14.18 4.50
CA VAL A 72 0.39 13.17 4.24
C VAL A 72 -0.96 13.75 4.67
N ARG A 73 -1.06 14.22 5.92
CA ARG A 73 -2.27 14.85 6.46
C ARG A 73 -2.74 16.03 5.63
N ALA A 74 -1.84 16.94 5.25
CA ALA A 74 -2.19 18.10 4.44
C ALA A 74 -2.77 17.70 3.06
N GLY A 75 -2.26 16.61 2.48
CA GLY A 75 -2.76 16.08 1.20
C GLY A 75 -4.15 15.44 1.26
N GLN A 76 -4.69 15.14 2.45
CA GLN A 76 -6.01 14.51 2.61
C GLN A 76 -7.18 15.52 2.63
N GLY A 77 -6.92 16.83 2.52
CA GLY A 77 -7.96 17.85 2.30
C GLY A 77 -9.01 18.04 3.40
N GLY A 78 -8.88 17.36 4.55
CA GLY A 78 -9.83 17.45 5.65
C GLY A 78 -9.60 18.64 6.59
N ALA A 79 -10.65 19.03 7.33
CA ALA A 79 -10.54 19.91 8.49
C ALA A 79 -9.43 19.40 9.43
N ALA A 80 -8.68 20.33 10.04
CA ALA A 80 -7.60 19.99 10.98
C ALA A 80 -8.12 19.01 12.05
N GLY A 81 -7.76 17.73 11.94
CA GLY A 81 -8.16 16.68 12.89
C GLY A 81 -8.64 15.35 12.29
N GLY A 82 -8.97 15.27 10.99
CA GLY A 82 -9.57 14.05 10.42
C GLY A 82 -8.61 12.89 10.12
N PHE A 83 -7.36 13.18 9.77
CA PHE A 83 -6.38 12.13 9.45
C PHE A 83 -5.67 11.63 10.72
N PRO A 84 -5.62 10.30 10.96
CA PRO A 84 -4.99 9.70 12.13
C PRO A 84 -3.44 9.75 12.00
N GLY A 85 -2.88 10.95 12.22
CA GLY A 85 -1.47 11.23 12.03
C GLY A 85 -0.55 10.46 12.98
N ARG A 86 -1.01 10.21 14.21
CA ARG A 86 -0.23 9.45 15.21
C ARG A 86 -0.13 7.97 14.79
N GLU A 87 -1.21 7.40 14.29
CA GLU A 87 -1.30 6.06 13.75
C GLU A 87 -0.41 5.92 12.51
N ALA A 88 -0.46 6.91 11.60
CA ALA A 88 0.41 6.96 10.44
C ALA A 88 1.90 6.99 10.82
N GLU A 89 2.29 7.81 11.81
CA GLU A 89 3.66 7.85 12.32
C GLU A 89 4.07 6.50 12.92
N ALA A 90 3.20 5.86 13.71
CA ALA A 90 3.46 4.55 14.28
C ALA A 90 3.66 3.47 13.22
N VAL A 91 2.84 3.47 12.15
CA VAL A 91 3.02 2.57 11.00
C VAL A 91 4.37 2.79 10.33
N ILE A 92 4.73 4.05 10.04
CA ILE A 92 6.00 4.34 9.39
C ILE A 92 7.18 3.88 10.25
N ARG A 93 7.18 4.23 11.54
CA ARG A 93 8.24 3.82 12.47
C ARG A 93 8.33 2.31 12.63
N ALA A 94 7.20 1.60 12.65
CA ALA A 94 7.18 0.15 12.66
C ALA A 94 7.82 -0.47 11.41
N CYS A 95 7.55 0.07 10.21
CA CYS A 95 8.22 -0.35 8.97
C CYS A 95 9.75 -0.15 9.02
N LEU A 96 10.20 0.85 9.78
CA LEU A 96 11.62 1.14 10.04
C LEU A 96 12.21 0.32 11.21
N GLY A 97 11.42 -0.56 11.83
CA GLY A 97 11.85 -1.46 12.92
C GLY A 97 11.57 -0.94 14.33
N GLU A 98 10.96 0.24 14.47
CA GLU A 98 10.60 0.84 15.76
C GLU A 98 9.13 0.57 16.09
N THR A 99 8.84 -0.57 16.71
CA THR A 99 7.46 -1.03 16.98
C THR A 99 6.83 -0.46 18.25
N ALA A 100 7.62 0.13 19.15
CA ALA A 100 7.15 0.60 20.46
C ALA A 100 5.97 1.59 20.37
N LEU A 101 5.89 2.40 19.31
CA LEU A 101 4.81 3.36 19.14
C LEU A 101 3.47 2.69 18.80
N LEU A 102 3.48 1.51 18.17
CA LEU A 102 2.26 0.76 17.81
C LEU A 102 1.45 0.34 19.04
N GLU A 103 2.09 0.09 20.18
CA GLU A 103 1.39 -0.27 21.42
C GLU A 103 0.54 0.89 21.97
N SER A 104 0.80 2.11 21.51
CA SER A 104 0.19 3.33 22.03
C SER A 104 -0.89 3.94 21.12
N VAL A 105 -1.16 3.34 19.95
CA VAL A 105 -2.15 3.85 18.99
C VAL A 105 -3.52 3.24 19.22
N HIS A 106 -4.58 3.99 18.89
CA HIS A 106 -5.94 3.53 19.14
C HIS A 106 -6.37 2.50 18.09
N PRO A 107 -6.68 1.23 18.45
CA PRO A 107 -6.98 0.17 17.48
C PRO A 107 -8.16 0.51 16.57
N GLY A 108 -9.18 1.19 17.11
CA GLY A 108 -10.37 1.63 16.35
C GLY A 108 -10.14 2.75 15.34
N GLN A 109 -8.96 3.39 15.32
CA GLN A 109 -8.58 4.39 14.30
C GLN A 109 -7.59 3.82 13.26
N PHE A 110 -7.22 2.56 13.42
CA PHE A 110 -6.18 1.91 12.64
C PHE A 110 -6.77 1.16 11.45
N SER A 111 -7.00 1.85 10.34
CA SER A 111 -7.18 1.19 9.05
C SER A 111 -5.83 1.06 8.35
N TYR A 112 -5.18 -0.09 8.51
CA TYR A 112 -3.87 -0.35 7.92
C TYR A 112 -3.85 -0.13 6.40
N PRO A 113 -4.86 -0.58 5.62
CA PRO A 113 -4.90 -0.31 4.18
C PRO A 113 -5.03 1.19 3.86
N GLU A 114 -5.95 1.92 4.49
CA GLU A 114 -6.17 3.34 4.15
C GLU A 114 -5.00 4.24 4.60
N LEU A 115 -4.37 3.93 5.74
CA LEU A 115 -3.11 4.55 6.14
C LEU A 115 -2.01 4.28 5.12
N GLY A 116 -1.86 3.02 4.70
CA GLY A 116 -0.87 2.62 3.70
C GLY A 116 -1.08 3.29 2.36
N ILE A 117 -2.34 3.41 1.90
CA ILE A 117 -2.70 4.13 0.65
C ILE A 117 -2.34 5.61 0.76
N ALA A 118 -2.67 6.28 1.87
CA ALA A 118 -2.35 7.70 2.06
C ALA A 118 -0.82 7.94 2.12
N ILE A 119 -0.10 7.08 2.83
CA ILE A 119 1.37 7.14 2.96
C ILE A 119 2.04 6.92 1.60
N LEU A 120 1.72 5.82 0.90
CA LEU A 120 2.28 5.51 -0.40
C LEU A 120 1.88 6.54 -1.45
N GLY A 121 0.63 6.98 -1.45
CA GLY A 121 0.14 8.03 -2.34
C GLY A 121 0.94 9.32 -2.19
N ARG A 122 1.21 9.74 -0.95
CA ARG A 122 2.07 10.90 -0.70
C ARG A 122 3.52 10.65 -1.12
N LEU A 123 4.04 9.46 -0.86
CA LEU A 123 5.41 9.08 -1.23
C LEU A 123 5.61 9.17 -2.74
N PHE A 124 4.71 8.60 -3.53
CA PHE A 124 4.78 8.64 -5.00
C PHE A 124 4.37 9.99 -5.61
N ALA A 125 3.68 10.84 -4.86
CA ALA A 125 3.51 12.25 -5.24
C ALA A 125 4.78 13.08 -5.02
N GLU A 126 5.70 12.66 -4.14
CA GLU A 126 7.00 13.32 -3.93
C GLU A 126 8.10 12.68 -4.79
N TRP A 127 8.08 11.35 -4.89
CA TRP A 127 9.01 10.54 -5.67
C TRP A 127 8.34 10.17 -6.98
N HIS A 128 8.80 10.78 -8.07
CA HIS A 128 8.27 10.58 -9.42
C HIS A 128 9.20 9.68 -10.24
N PRO A 129 9.27 8.36 -9.94
CA PRO A 129 10.18 7.48 -10.63
C PRO A 129 9.83 7.38 -12.12
N ASP A 130 10.85 7.31 -12.96
CA ASP A 130 10.67 6.97 -14.36
C ASP A 130 10.36 5.46 -14.55
N ASN A 131 10.19 5.04 -15.80
CA ASN A 131 9.85 3.66 -16.12
C ASN A 131 10.96 2.64 -15.77
N ALA A 132 12.23 3.02 -15.92
CA ALA A 132 13.34 2.14 -15.57
C ALA A 132 13.39 1.96 -14.06
N GLN A 133 13.30 3.06 -13.31
CA GLN A 133 13.27 3.08 -11.85
C GLN A 133 12.07 2.30 -11.30
N LEU A 134 10.87 2.48 -11.85
CA LEU A 134 9.68 1.73 -11.41
C LEU A 134 9.82 0.23 -11.67
N ARG A 135 10.37 -0.17 -12.82
CA ARG A 135 10.58 -1.59 -13.12
C ARG A 135 11.54 -2.22 -12.12
N GLU A 136 12.71 -1.61 -11.93
CA GLU A 136 13.71 -2.09 -10.97
C GLU A 136 13.14 -2.14 -9.54
N TRP A 137 12.38 -1.13 -9.16
CA TRP A 137 11.75 -1.06 -7.85
C TRP A 137 10.71 -2.16 -7.65
N PHE A 138 9.85 -2.41 -8.63
CA PHE A 138 8.82 -3.45 -8.54
C PHE A 138 9.42 -4.85 -8.54
N GLU A 139 10.52 -5.07 -9.27
CA GLU A 139 11.29 -6.31 -9.21
C GLU A 139 11.91 -6.52 -7.82
N HIS A 140 12.47 -5.47 -7.22
CA HIS A 140 12.98 -5.50 -5.85
C HIS A 140 11.89 -5.85 -4.84
N VAL A 141 10.75 -5.14 -4.89
CA VAL A 141 9.60 -5.38 -4.01
C VAL A 141 9.05 -6.79 -4.23
N GLY A 142 9.02 -7.29 -5.47
CA GLY A 142 8.62 -8.67 -5.77
C GLY A 142 9.51 -9.70 -5.07
N ARG A 143 10.84 -9.56 -5.17
CA ARG A 143 11.79 -10.43 -4.44
C ARG A 143 11.63 -10.32 -2.93
N ALA A 144 11.48 -9.10 -2.40
CA ALA A 144 11.26 -8.86 -0.98
C ALA A 144 9.94 -9.47 -0.48
N THR A 145 8.90 -9.48 -1.32
CA THR A 145 7.59 -10.09 -1.00
C THR A 145 7.71 -11.61 -0.86
N VAL A 146 8.46 -12.25 -1.75
CA VAL A 146 8.78 -13.69 -1.65
C VAL A 146 9.56 -13.98 -0.37
N ALA A 147 10.63 -13.23 -0.11
CA ALA A 147 11.42 -13.40 1.12
C ALA A 147 10.59 -13.17 2.39
N MET A 148 9.67 -12.19 2.38
CA MET A 148 8.79 -11.91 3.51
C MET A 148 7.80 -13.06 3.75
N ARG A 149 7.30 -13.68 2.69
CA ARG A 149 6.43 -14.87 2.78
C ARG A 149 7.17 -16.06 3.37
N GLU A 150 8.40 -16.32 2.91
CA GLU A 150 9.22 -17.45 3.35
C GLU A 150 9.65 -17.31 4.81
N ASN A 151 10.03 -16.10 5.23
CA ASN A 151 10.51 -15.82 6.59
C ASN A 151 9.38 -15.64 7.61
N SER A 152 8.12 -15.55 7.17
CA SER A 152 6.97 -15.35 8.05
C SER A 152 5.76 -16.17 7.58
N PRO A 153 5.73 -17.48 7.88
CA PRO A 153 4.64 -18.37 7.47
C PRO A 153 3.24 -17.90 7.92
N ALA A 154 3.15 -17.18 9.04
CA ALA A 154 1.90 -16.59 9.52
C ALA A 154 1.29 -15.59 8.52
N LEU A 155 2.11 -14.88 7.73
CA LEU A 155 1.65 -13.95 6.69
C LEU A 155 1.04 -14.69 5.49
N ALA A 156 1.53 -15.90 5.18
CA ALA A 156 0.94 -16.74 4.15
C ALA A 156 -0.46 -17.23 4.56
N GLY A 157 -0.64 -17.60 5.84
CA GLY A 157 -1.96 -17.92 6.41
C GLY A 157 -2.92 -16.73 6.35
N GLY A 158 -2.47 -15.55 6.77
CA GLY A 158 -3.27 -14.33 6.71
C GLY A 158 -3.69 -13.92 5.29
N GLU A 159 -2.81 -14.08 4.28
CA GLU A 159 -3.18 -13.83 2.88
C GLU A 159 -4.22 -14.86 2.37
N ALA A 160 -4.11 -16.13 2.77
CA ALA A 160 -5.10 -17.14 2.43
C ALA A 160 -6.48 -16.82 3.05
N ASP A 161 -6.51 -16.44 4.33
CA ASP A 161 -7.75 -16.02 5.01
C ASP A 161 -8.38 -14.78 4.35
N TRP A 162 -7.54 -13.83 3.93
CA TRP A 162 -7.96 -12.63 3.20
C TRP A 162 -8.67 -12.97 1.88
N TYR A 163 -8.12 -13.93 1.13
CA TYR A 163 -8.72 -14.41 -0.11
C TYR A 163 -9.99 -15.20 0.14
N ALA A 164 -9.99 -16.09 1.13
CA ALA A 164 -11.15 -16.89 1.53
C ALA A 164 -12.34 -16.01 1.99
N ALA A 165 -12.05 -14.87 2.62
CA ALA A 165 -13.05 -13.87 2.99
C ALA A 165 -13.58 -13.04 1.80
N GLY A 166 -13.11 -13.29 0.57
CA GLY A 166 -13.57 -12.59 -0.64
C GLY A 166 -13.09 -11.15 -0.76
N MET A 167 -12.10 -10.72 0.04
CA MET A 167 -11.65 -9.32 0.05
C MET A 167 -11.10 -8.84 -1.30
N HIS A 168 -10.51 -9.75 -2.08
CA HIS A 168 -10.03 -9.48 -3.44
C HIS A 168 -11.15 -9.19 -4.46
N GLN A 169 -12.41 -9.48 -4.11
CA GLN A 169 -13.62 -9.21 -4.89
C GLN A 169 -14.45 -8.06 -4.29
N SER A 170 -13.97 -7.44 -3.20
CA SER A 170 -14.64 -6.31 -2.57
C SER A 170 -14.86 -5.17 -3.59
N PRO A 171 -15.91 -4.33 -3.44
CA PRO A 171 -16.07 -3.13 -4.25
C PRO A 171 -14.84 -2.20 -4.24
N PHE A 172 -14.04 -2.23 -3.16
CA PHE A 172 -12.78 -1.50 -3.05
C PHE A 172 -11.62 -2.10 -3.87
N ALA A 173 -11.76 -3.33 -4.35
CA ALA A 173 -10.77 -4.04 -5.15
C ALA A 173 -10.90 -3.76 -6.66
N ALA A 174 -12.04 -3.23 -7.10
CA ALA A 174 -12.27 -2.87 -8.48
C ALA A 174 -11.42 -1.64 -8.85
N PRO A 175 -10.57 -1.71 -9.90
CA PRO A 175 -10.05 -0.49 -10.50
C PRO A 175 -11.26 0.29 -11.04
N MET A 176 -11.44 1.55 -10.63
CA MET A 176 -12.54 2.37 -11.13
C MET A 176 -12.33 2.69 -12.61
N ASP A 177 -12.82 1.82 -13.49
CA ASP A 177 -12.98 2.11 -14.93
C ASP A 177 -14.46 2.28 -15.34
N GLU A 178 -15.38 2.44 -14.36
CA GLU A 178 -16.83 2.51 -14.61
C GLU A 178 -17.53 3.79 -14.11
N ALA A 179 -16.80 4.89 -13.88
CA ALA A 179 -17.45 6.19 -13.67
C ALA A 179 -17.77 6.94 -14.97
N GLY A 180 -17.55 6.32 -16.14
CA GLY A 180 -17.74 6.93 -17.47
C GLY A 180 -18.66 6.17 -18.43
N ARG A 181 -19.41 5.16 -17.96
CA ARG A 181 -20.40 4.44 -18.78
C ARG A 181 -21.72 4.26 -18.04
N SER A 182 -22.28 5.37 -17.57
CA SER A 182 -23.67 5.43 -17.12
C SER A 182 -24.23 6.83 -17.35
N GLU A 183 -24.02 7.37 -18.54
CA GLU A 183 -24.85 8.41 -19.14
C GLU A 183 -24.83 8.13 -20.65
N GLU A 184 -26.01 7.97 -21.24
CA GLU A 184 -26.31 7.61 -22.65
C GLU A 184 -26.32 6.11 -23.01
N ALA A 185 -27.41 5.43 -22.64
CA ALA A 185 -28.22 4.60 -23.55
C ALA A 185 -29.66 4.51 -23.04
#